data_AF-A0A0N8H752-F1
#
_entry.id   AF-A0A0N8H752-F1
#
_cell.length_a   1.000
_cell.length_b   1.000
_cell.length_c   1.000
_cell.angle_alpha   90.00
_cell.angle_beta   90.00
_cell.angle_gamma   90.00
#
_symmetry.space_group_name_H-M   'P 1'
#
loop_
_entity.id
_entity.type
_entity.pdbx_description
1 polymer ?
#
loop_
_entity_poly.entity_id
_entity_poly.type
_entity_poly.pdbx_seq_one_letter_code
_entity_poly.pdbx_strand_id
1 'polypeptide(L)'
;MFATDLKLHSIPAPSPPSPTKRPAHSAGPISHQSMALQPCRASLARFRLAARALTPCLRAYATETTTPKPSSPSASSTSSTPSEPPAFVPRWAQTPPEMKADVQLDFAKWAHNKIWSVNNDPKKLDEMYDRLLGPNGSRLLPEELKWLAVTHKSFDQGRRGFNDRLALVGRMALIMETTKQIVSKDPIPGSRVADEFERQPFEHPQLAAIDNLTMEGPRDIVGKEKLYDLAIDVGLIDVVRWKPRLVRKLKTSGVEVVLNSAILAIIGAVTLQHGSVVAAQVIRERILGKVRA
;
A
#
# COMPACT_ATOMS: atom_id res chain seq x y z
N MET A 1 -75.80 49.61 -4.04
CA MET A 1 -75.42 50.49 -2.90
C MET A 1 -74.17 51.28 -3.27
N PHE A 2 -73.77 52.25 -2.44
CA PHE A 2 -72.87 53.35 -2.82
C PHE A 2 -71.37 53.00 -2.84
N ALA A 3 -70.57 53.93 -3.37
CA ALA A 3 -69.11 54.02 -3.24
C ALA A 3 -68.71 54.37 -1.77
N THR A 4 -67.45 54.57 -1.36
CA THR A 4 -66.40 55.47 -1.91
C THR A 4 -64.95 55.08 -1.54
N ASP A 5 -63.99 55.69 -2.24
CA ASP A 5 -62.56 55.82 -1.86
C ASP A 5 -62.32 56.36 -0.43
N LEU A 6 -61.12 56.10 0.10
CA LEU A 6 -60.32 57.12 0.81
C LEU A 6 -58.80 56.76 0.86
N LYS A 7 -57.93 57.78 0.74
CA LYS A 7 -56.46 57.67 0.69
C LYS A 7 -55.77 58.29 1.91
N LEU A 8 -54.65 57.69 2.33
CA LEU A 8 -53.51 58.28 3.09
C LEU A 8 -52.27 57.43 2.67
N HIS A 9 -51.12 57.93 2.21
CA HIS A 9 -50.19 58.99 2.69
C HIS A 9 -49.66 58.69 4.11
N SER A 10 -48.34 58.68 4.41
CA SER A 10 -47.16 59.04 3.60
C SER A 10 -45.80 58.51 4.14
N ILE A 11 -44.87 58.24 3.21
CA ILE A 11 -43.40 58.57 3.24
C ILE A 11 -42.45 57.84 4.24
N PRO A 12 -41.22 57.44 3.81
CA PRO A 12 -40.22 56.73 4.65
C PRO A 12 -39.13 57.63 5.30
N ALA A 13 -38.28 57.03 6.15
CA ALA A 13 -37.18 57.69 6.89
C ALA A 13 -35.86 56.84 6.85
N PRO A 14 -34.66 57.42 7.14
CA PRO A 14 -33.44 57.08 6.36
C PRO A 14 -32.22 56.55 7.15
N SER A 15 -31.12 56.34 6.41
CA SER A 15 -29.74 56.07 6.85
C SER A 15 -28.75 57.01 6.11
N PRO A 16 -27.42 57.04 6.42
CA PRO A 16 -26.68 56.77 7.66
C PRO A 16 -26.06 58.10 8.21
N PRO A 17 -25.00 58.11 9.09
CA PRO A 17 -23.62 58.26 8.57
C PRO A 17 -22.44 57.72 9.44
N SER A 18 -21.22 57.78 8.88
CA SER A 18 -19.89 57.75 9.52
C SER A 18 -19.09 59.01 9.02
N PRO A 19 -17.89 59.44 9.51
CA PRO A 19 -16.78 58.76 10.25
C PRO A 19 -16.41 59.44 11.63
N THR A 20 -15.20 59.78 12.16
CA THR A 20 -13.81 60.01 11.67
C THR A 20 -12.67 59.95 12.76
N LYS A 21 -11.47 59.54 12.33
CA LYS A 21 -10.04 59.79 12.78
C LYS A 21 -9.67 60.45 14.14
N ARG A 22 -8.75 59.78 14.88
CA ARG A 22 -7.37 60.16 15.40
C ARG A 22 -7.13 61.53 16.12
N PRO A 23 -6.22 61.63 17.13
CA PRO A 23 -4.76 61.33 17.02
C PRO A 23 -4.14 60.56 18.22
N ALA A 24 -2.82 60.68 18.49
CA ALA A 24 -2.03 59.76 19.34
C ALA A 24 -0.91 60.44 20.16
N HIS A 25 -0.54 59.85 21.32
CA HIS A 25 0.63 60.11 22.20
C HIS A 25 0.71 59.02 23.31
N SER A 26 1.81 58.73 24.03
CA SER A 26 3.26 58.87 23.74
C SER A 26 4.11 58.14 24.83
N ALA A 27 5.21 57.46 24.42
CA ALA A 27 6.37 57.01 25.24
C ALA A 27 6.19 56.05 26.46
N GLY A 28 7.27 55.34 26.83
CA GLY A 28 7.40 54.57 28.10
C GLY A 28 7.90 53.11 27.95
N PRO A 29 9.05 52.67 28.54
CA PRO A 29 9.69 51.40 28.15
C PRO A 29 10.06 50.42 29.29
N ILE A 30 10.60 49.25 28.89
CA ILE A 30 11.35 48.23 29.66
C ILE A 30 10.57 47.35 30.64
N SER A 31 10.54 46.03 30.36
CA SER A 31 10.67 44.94 31.35
C SER A 31 11.09 43.64 30.65
N HIS A 32 11.94 42.84 31.32
CA HIS A 32 12.62 41.71 30.70
C HIS A 32 11.69 40.51 30.44
N GLN A 33 11.66 39.99 29.19
CA GLN A 33 11.23 38.62 28.96
C GLN A 33 12.41 37.65 29.13
N SER A 34 12.34 36.84 30.18
CA SER A 34 13.29 35.73 30.40
C SER A 34 12.97 34.58 29.44
N MET A 35 13.95 34.15 28.63
CA MET A 35 13.80 32.93 27.83
C MET A 35 13.91 31.69 28.72
N ALA A 36 12.75 31.19 29.16
CA ALA A 36 12.65 29.92 29.87
C ALA A 36 12.92 28.73 28.92
N LEU A 37 14.18 28.31 28.84
CA LEU A 37 14.60 27.12 28.08
C LEU A 37 13.90 25.86 28.61
N GLN A 38 13.15 25.16 27.76
CA GLN A 38 12.51 23.90 28.14
C GLN A 38 13.55 22.76 28.26
N PRO A 39 13.65 22.07 29.42
CA PRO A 39 14.57 20.95 29.57
C PRO A 39 14.02 19.69 28.88
N CYS A 40 14.68 19.27 27.81
CA CYS A 40 14.34 18.04 27.09
C CYS A 40 14.58 16.80 27.96
N ARG A 41 13.51 16.09 28.35
CA ARG A 41 13.61 14.81 29.08
C ARG A 41 13.98 13.65 28.13
N ALA A 42 15.27 13.51 27.84
CA ALA A 42 15.81 12.33 27.17
C ALA A 42 16.24 11.26 28.19
N SER A 43 15.47 10.18 28.31
CA SER A 43 15.75 9.07 29.24
C SER A 43 16.01 7.75 28.50
N LEU A 44 17.26 7.50 28.11
CA LEU A 44 17.73 6.18 27.66
C LEU A 44 19.09 5.84 28.28
N ALA A 45 19.31 4.54 28.49
CA ALA A 45 20.38 4.02 29.33
C ALA A 45 21.78 4.15 28.71
N ARG A 46 22.79 4.31 29.57
CA ARG A 46 24.21 4.22 29.22
C ARG A 46 24.77 2.83 29.57
N PHE A 47 25.59 2.31 28.65
CA PHE A 47 26.54 1.19 28.82
C PHE A 47 26.01 -0.17 29.30
N ARG A 48 26.10 -1.18 28.41
CA ARG A 48 27.36 -1.94 28.28
C ARG A 48 27.73 -2.11 26.81
N LEU A 49 29.03 -2.08 26.51
CA LEU A 49 29.60 -2.29 25.18
C LEU A 49 30.54 -3.51 25.19
N ALA A 50 30.91 -3.96 23.99
CA ALA A 50 32.01 -4.88 23.69
C ALA A 50 31.93 -6.31 24.30
N ALA A 51 31.57 -7.28 23.45
CA ALA A 51 32.52 -8.35 23.05
C ALA A 51 31.91 -9.30 21.98
N ARG A 52 32.19 -9.03 20.70
CA ARG A 52 32.51 -9.99 19.61
C ARG A 52 32.29 -9.35 18.23
N ALA A 53 33.40 -8.95 17.61
CA ALA A 53 33.48 -8.76 16.17
C ALA A 53 34.14 -10.01 15.55
N LEU A 54 34.03 -10.14 14.22
CA LEU A 54 34.79 -11.07 13.35
C LEU A 54 34.59 -12.58 13.57
N THR A 55 33.79 -13.19 12.69
CA THR A 55 34.14 -14.46 12.02
C THR A 55 33.34 -14.58 10.71
N PRO A 56 33.87 -15.19 9.63
CA PRO A 56 33.27 -15.13 8.29
C PRO A 56 32.28 -16.26 8.01
N CYS A 57 31.57 -16.15 6.88
CA CYS A 57 30.74 -17.20 6.32
C CYS A 57 31.58 -18.43 5.91
N LEU A 58 31.16 -19.63 6.32
CA LEU A 58 31.52 -20.88 5.66
C LEU A 58 30.25 -21.65 5.29
N ARG A 59 30.06 -21.83 3.99
CA ARG A 59 28.93 -22.53 3.37
C ARG A 59 29.34 -23.97 3.08
N ALA A 60 29.09 -24.88 4.01
CA ALA A 60 29.33 -26.30 3.81
C ALA A 60 28.32 -26.86 2.80
N TYR A 61 28.77 -27.08 1.56
CA TYR A 61 28.15 -28.07 0.68
C TYR A 61 28.74 -29.44 1.02
N ALA A 62 27.88 -30.41 1.31
CA ALA A 62 28.24 -31.81 1.40
C ALA A 62 27.43 -32.57 0.34
N THR A 63 28.12 -33.05 -0.69
CA THR A 63 27.62 -34.00 -1.68
C THR A 63 28.32 -35.33 -1.48
N GLU A 64 27.67 -36.41 -1.93
CA GLU A 64 28.19 -37.79 -2.00
C GLU A 64 28.30 -38.55 -0.66
N THR A 65 28.06 -39.86 -0.58
CA THR A 65 27.36 -40.82 -1.48
C THR A 65 26.94 -42.05 -0.64
N THR A 66 26.08 -42.92 -1.19
CA THR A 66 25.75 -44.30 -0.75
C THR A 66 24.53 -44.47 0.17
N THR A 67 23.53 -45.19 -0.34
CA THR A 67 22.41 -45.78 0.40
C THR A 67 22.89 -46.93 1.30
N PRO A 68 22.23 -47.13 2.46
CA PRO A 68 21.57 -48.44 2.61
C PRO A 68 20.11 -48.36 3.05
N LYS A 69 19.34 -49.26 2.46
CA LYS A 69 17.93 -49.65 2.74
C LYS A 69 17.57 -49.64 4.24
N PRO A 70 16.61 -48.82 4.71
CA PRO A 70 16.03 -48.98 6.04
C PRO A 70 15.18 -50.26 6.10
N SER A 71 15.47 -51.13 7.06
CA SER A 71 14.69 -52.33 7.36
C SER A 71 13.44 -52.00 8.17
N SER A 72 12.28 -52.51 7.77
CA SER A 72 11.00 -52.27 8.43
C SER A 72 10.93 -52.88 9.84
N PRO A 73 10.59 -52.10 10.89
CA PRO A 73 10.04 -52.66 12.12
C PRO A 73 8.53 -52.85 11.94
N SER A 74 8.07 -54.10 11.82
CA SER A 74 6.63 -54.41 11.86
C SER A 74 6.10 -54.27 13.29
N ALA A 75 5.34 -53.21 13.55
CA ALA A 75 4.48 -53.09 14.74
C ALA A 75 3.01 -53.22 14.31
N SER A 76 2.33 -54.24 14.81
CA SER A 76 1.02 -54.67 14.31
C SER A 76 -0.16 -53.89 14.90
N SER A 77 -0.76 -53.04 14.07
CA SER A 77 -2.22 -52.87 13.89
C SER A 77 -3.18 -52.88 15.11
N THR A 78 -3.85 -51.74 15.32
CA THR A 78 -5.27 -51.72 15.70
C THR A 78 -5.99 -50.52 15.07
N SER A 79 -7.33 -50.58 14.98
CA SER A 79 -8.24 -49.52 14.46
C SER A 79 -7.99 -49.02 13.02
N SER A 80 -8.41 -49.84 12.07
CA SER A 80 -9.06 -49.50 10.79
C SER A 80 -9.44 -48.02 10.51
N THR A 81 -8.93 -47.49 9.39
CA THR A 81 -9.72 -46.94 8.27
C THR A 81 -8.81 -46.81 7.04
N PRO A 82 -9.16 -47.33 5.85
CA PRO A 82 -8.41 -47.09 4.63
C PRO A 82 -8.75 -45.69 4.08
N SER A 83 -8.12 -44.65 4.59
CA SER A 83 -8.25 -43.30 4.04
C SER A 83 -7.65 -43.26 2.63
N GLU A 84 -8.43 -42.80 1.65
CA GLU A 84 -7.91 -42.39 0.33
C GLU A 84 -6.69 -41.47 0.49
N PRO A 85 -5.74 -41.48 -0.47
CA PRO A 85 -4.69 -40.45 -0.50
C PRO A 85 -5.39 -39.08 -0.52
N PRO A 86 -5.11 -38.19 0.45
CA PRO A 86 -5.93 -37.01 0.66
C PRO A 86 -5.92 -36.15 -0.60
N ALA A 87 -7.12 -35.95 -1.19
CA ALA A 87 -7.31 -35.10 -2.34
C ALA A 87 -6.62 -33.76 -2.10
N PHE A 88 -5.85 -33.27 -3.08
CA PHE A 88 -4.95 -32.13 -2.89
C PHE A 88 -5.74 -30.83 -2.73
N VAL A 89 -6.20 -30.54 -1.51
CA VAL A 89 -6.88 -29.30 -1.15
C VAL A 89 -5.87 -28.16 -1.29
N PRO A 90 -6.12 -27.15 -2.15
CA PRO A 90 -5.13 -26.13 -2.42
C PRO A 90 -4.90 -25.26 -1.19
N ARG A 91 -3.65 -24.82 -0.99
CA ARG A 91 -3.14 -24.21 0.25
C ARG A 91 -3.80 -22.87 0.57
N TRP A 92 -4.47 -22.27 -0.41
CA TRP A 92 -5.25 -21.05 -0.22
C TRP A 92 -6.60 -21.28 0.46
N ALA A 93 -7.18 -22.48 0.37
CA ALA A 93 -8.54 -22.80 0.82
C ALA A 93 -8.59 -23.24 2.29
N GLN A 94 -7.65 -24.08 2.72
CA GLN A 94 -7.61 -24.65 4.07
C GLN A 94 -6.52 -24.01 4.95
N THR A 95 -6.83 -23.78 6.23
CA THR A 95 -5.84 -23.52 7.28
C THR A 95 -5.32 -24.86 7.82
N PRO A 96 -4.00 -25.09 7.94
CA PRO A 96 -3.45 -26.32 8.52
C PRO A 96 -4.06 -26.63 9.89
N PRO A 97 -4.43 -27.89 10.17
CA PRO A 97 -5.17 -28.23 11.40
C PRO A 97 -4.35 -27.96 12.66
N GLU A 98 -3.06 -28.32 12.66
CA GLU A 98 -2.11 -28.11 13.77
C GLU A 98 -1.92 -26.64 14.17
N MET A 99 -2.24 -25.69 13.27
CA MET A 99 -2.15 -24.26 13.56
C MET A 99 -3.42 -23.68 14.19
N LYS A 100 -4.51 -24.46 14.27
CA LYS A 100 -5.77 -24.07 14.91
C LYS A 100 -5.65 -24.25 16.42
N ALA A 101 -6.47 -23.51 17.16
CA ALA A 101 -6.65 -23.68 18.60
C ALA A 101 -8.13 -23.95 18.86
N ASP A 102 -8.43 -24.85 19.79
CA ASP A 102 -9.79 -25.35 20.03
C ASP A 102 -10.74 -24.28 20.58
N VAL A 103 -10.19 -23.30 21.30
CA VAL A 103 -10.92 -22.20 21.95
C VAL A 103 -10.31 -20.86 21.57
N GLN A 104 -11.15 -19.86 21.26
CA GLN A 104 -10.70 -18.51 20.95
C GLN A 104 -10.49 -17.68 22.22
N LEU A 105 -9.25 -17.24 22.45
CA LEU A 105 -8.84 -16.37 23.57
C LEU A 105 -8.86 -14.85 23.26
N ASP A 106 -9.29 -14.47 22.05
CA ASP A 106 -9.32 -13.08 21.57
C ASP A 106 -10.62 -12.35 21.94
N PHE A 107 -10.51 -11.41 22.89
CA PHE A 107 -11.60 -10.57 23.41
C PHE A 107 -11.66 -9.21 22.69
N ALA A 108 -12.36 -9.15 21.56
CA ALA A 108 -12.59 -7.91 20.85
C ALA A 108 -13.49 -6.94 21.66
N LYS A 109 -13.05 -5.69 21.89
CA LYS A 109 -13.80 -4.63 22.61
C LYS A 109 -15.22 -4.41 22.08
N TRP A 110 -15.49 -4.73 20.82
CA TRP A 110 -16.83 -4.76 20.25
C TRP A 110 -16.99 -5.99 19.36
N ALA A 111 -18.00 -6.83 19.64
CA ALA A 111 -18.24 -8.07 18.91
C ALA A 111 -18.38 -7.89 17.38
N HIS A 112 -18.95 -6.76 16.92
CA HIS A 112 -19.10 -6.49 15.49
C HIS A 112 -17.78 -6.34 14.72
N ASN A 113 -16.65 -6.05 15.39
CA ASN A 113 -15.33 -6.00 14.74
C ASN A 113 -14.65 -7.37 14.62
N LYS A 114 -15.25 -8.42 15.20
CA LYS A 114 -14.80 -9.81 15.07
C LYS A 114 -15.31 -10.47 13.79
N ILE A 115 -16.44 -9.99 13.25
CA ILE A 115 -17.10 -10.51 12.05
C ILE A 115 -16.64 -9.71 10.83
N TRP A 116 -16.01 -10.39 9.87
CA TRP A 116 -15.64 -9.85 8.56
C TRP A 116 -15.79 -10.95 7.52
N SER A 117 -16.57 -10.69 6.46
CA SER A 117 -16.72 -11.64 5.36
C SER A 117 -15.53 -11.53 4.41
N VAL A 118 -15.13 -12.64 3.80
CA VAL A 118 -13.97 -12.72 2.91
C VAL A 118 -14.32 -13.61 1.73
N ASN A 119 -13.89 -13.23 0.52
CA ASN A 119 -14.13 -14.01 -0.68
C ASN A 119 -13.43 -15.39 -0.63
N ASN A 120 -14.18 -16.43 -1.01
CA ASN A 120 -13.67 -17.78 -1.26
C ASN A 120 -14.00 -18.27 -2.69
N ASP A 121 -14.70 -17.48 -3.49
CA ASP A 121 -15.11 -17.85 -4.85
C ASP A 121 -13.97 -17.54 -5.84
N PRO A 122 -13.41 -18.54 -6.55
CA PRO A 122 -12.34 -18.31 -7.52
C PRO A 122 -12.84 -17.56 -8.76
N LYS A 123 -14.14 -17.66 -9.12
CA LYS A 123 -14.72 -16.94 -10.25
C LYS A 123 -14.63 -15.41 -10.08
N LYS A 124 -14.94 -14.91 -8.88
CA LYS A 124 -14.82 -13.47 -8.54
C LYS A 124 -13.37 -12.98 -8.57
N LEU A 125 -12.43 -13.86 -8.23
CA LEU A 125 -10.99 -13.59 -8.34
C LEU A 125 -10.58 -13.43 -9.80
N ASP A 126 -11.01 -14.36 -10.66
CA ASP A 126 -10.69 -14.36 -12.09
C ASP A 126 -11.29 -13.16 -12.83
N GLU A 127 -12.56 -12.81 -12.57
CA GLU A 127 -13.17 -11.59 -13.10
C GLU A 127 -12.38 -10.32 -12.72
N MET A 128 -11.87 -10.23 -11.49
CA MET A 128 -11.04 -9.12 -11.03
C MET A 128 -9.69 -9.09 -11.77
N TYR A 129 -9.05 -10.25 -11.97
CA TYR A 129 -7.82 -10.35 -12.75
C TYR A 129 -7.99 -9.94 -14.22
N ASP A 130 -9.11 -10.32 -14.85
CA ASP A 130 -9.41 -9.92 -16.23
C ASP A 130 -9.75 -8.41 -16.34
N ARG A 131 -10.40 -7.80 -15.34
CA ARG A 131 -10.60 -6.33 -15.25
C ARG A 131 -9.28 -5.57 -15.03
N LEU A 132 -8.37 -6.12 -14.24
CA LEU A 132 -7.08 -5.50 -13.93
C LEU A 132 -6.11 -5.59 -15.12
N LEU A 133 -5.82 -6.81 -15.57
CA LEU A 133 -4.76 -7.13 -16.53
C LEU A 133 -5.24 -7.13 -17.99
N GLY A 134 -6.55 -7.10 -18.22
CA GLY A 134 -7.16 -7.23 -19.55
C GLY A 134 -7.57 -8.67 -19.89
N PRO A 135 -8.07 -8.93 -21.11
CA PRO A 135 -8.65 -10.22 -21.47
C PRO A 135 -7.64 -11.38 -21.38
N ASN A 136 -8.02 -12.46 -20.70
CA ASN A 136 -7.16 -13.60 -20.32
C ASN A 136 -6.13 -13.29 -19.22
N GLY A 137 -6.26 -12.16 -18.51
CA GLY A 137 -5.51 -11.87 -17.29
C GLY A 137 -5.63 -12.97 -16.23
N SER A 138 -6.81 -13.59 -16.13
CA SER A 138 -7.07 -14.76 -15.28
C SER A 138 -6.27 -16.01 -15.66
N ARG A 139 -5.65 -16.07 -16.85
CA ARG A 139 -4.78 -17.18 -17.29
C ARG A 139 -3.29 -16.93 -17.09
N LEU A 140 -2.88 -15.71 -16.74
CA LEU A 140 -1.46 -15.37 -16.55
C LEU A 140 -0.85 -16.01 -15.29
N LEU A 141 -1.58 -16.06 -14.17
CA LEU A 141 -1.06 -16.57 -12.91
C LEU A 141 -1.70 -17.93 -12.56
N PRO A 142 -0.94 -18.93 -12.08
CA PRO A 142 -1.50 -20.14 -11.46
C PRO A 142 -2.42 -19.80 -10.29
N GLU A 143 -3.45 -20.60 -10.03
CA GLU A 143 -4.49 -20.28 -9.04
C GLU A 143 -3.93 -20.01 -7.63
N GLU A 144 -3.00 -20.83 -7.13
CA GLU A 144 -2.37 -20.58 -5.83
C GLU A 144 -1.65 -19.22 -5.78
N LEU A 145 -1.05 -18.78 -6.89
CA LEU A 145 -0.32 -17.52 -7.00
C LEU A 145 -1.29 -16.32 -7.08
N LYS A 146 -2.45 -16.48 -7.74
CA LYS A 146 -3.55 -15.50 -7.70
C LYS A 146 -3.97 -15.22 -6.26
N TRP A 147 -4.31 -16.28 -5.53
CA TRP A 147 -4.73 -16.17 -4.13
C TRP A 147 -3.62 -15.66 -3.22
N LEU A 148 -2.36 -16.03 -3.46
CA LEU A 148 -1.21 -15.55 -2.69
C LEU A 148 -1.03 -14.03 -2.83
N ALA A 149 -1.09 -13.48 -4.04
CA ALA A 149 -0.96 -12.04 -4.30
C ALA A 149 -2.11 -11.22 -3.68
N VAL A 150 -3.31 -11.78 -3.63
CA VAL A 150 -4.54 -11.13 -3.14
C VAL A 150 -4.79 -11.36 -1.63
N THR A 151 -3.91 -12.07 -0.93
CA THR A 151 -4.00 -12.30 0.52
C THR A 151 -3.05 -11.40 1.31
N HIS A 152 -3.61 -10.54 2.16
CA HIS A 152 -2.86 -9.67 3.08
C HIS A 152 -2.57 -10.39 4.41
N LYS A 153 -1.43 -10.06 5.02
CA LYS A 153 -0.93 -10.65 6.26
C LYS A 153 -1.88 -10.62 7.47
N SER A 154 -2.86 -9.71 7.50
CA SER A 154 -3.88 -9.69 8.57
C SER A 154 -4.96 -10.77 8.43
N PHE A 155 -5.02 -11.49 7.31
CA PHE A 155 -5.90 -12.64 7.15
C PHE A 155 -5.32 -13.88 7.83
N ASP A 156 -6.15 -14.61 8.59
CA ASP A 156 -5.81 -15.85 9.30
C ASP A 156 -4.45 -15.81 10.05
N GLN A 157 -4.13 -14.65 10.64
CA GLN A 157 -2.85 -14.36 11.31
C GLN A 157 -1.58 -14.69 10.49
N GLY A 158 -1.66 -14.67 9.16
CA GLY A 158 -0.56 -15.03 8.27
C GLY A 158 -0.21 -16.53 8.25
N ARG A 159 -1.09 -17.41 8.76
CA ARG A 159 -0.94 -18.88 8.67
C ARG A 159 -0.97 -19.39 7.24
N ARG A 160 -1.73 -18.72 6.37
CA ARG A 160 -1.73 -18.92 4.91
C ARG A 160 -0.74 -17.95 4.27
N GLY A 161 -0.24 -18.29 3.09
CA GLY A 161 0.67 -17.42 2.34
C GLY A 161 0.08 -16.03 2.12
N PHE A 162 0.90 -14.99 2.31
CA PHE A 162 0.52 -13.58 2.24
C PHE A 162 1.50 -12.77 1.36
N ASN A 163 1.06 -11.59 0.95
CA ASN A 163 1.58 -10.91 -0.23
C ASN A 163 2.82 -10.00 -0.05
N ASP A 164 3.28 -9.72 1.19
CA ASP A 164 4.40 -8.80 1.52
C ASP A 164 5.61 -8.88 0.56
N ARG A 165 6.11 -10.10 0.28
CA ARG A 165 7.30 -10.32 -0.56
C ARG A 165 7.06 -10.02 -2.04
N LEU A 166 5.88 -10.37 -2.56
CA LEU A 166 5.49 -10.06 -3.93
C LEU A 166 5.28 -8.55 -4.10
N ALA A 167 4.65 -7.90 -3.11
CA ALA A 167 4.46 -6.46 -3.08
C ALA A 167 5.79 -5.69 -3.13
N LEU A 168 6.83 -6.18 -2.44
CA LEU A 168 8.17 -5.59 -2.51
C LEU A 168 8.77 -5.66 -3.93
N VAL A 169 8.68 -6.80 -4.60
CA VAL A 169 9.19 -6.99 -5.98
C VAL A 169 8.42 -6.13 -6.97
N GLY A 170 7.08 -6.13 -6.92
CA GLY A 170 6.28 -5.30 -7.81
C GLY A 170 6.45 -3.81 -7.57
N ARG A 171 6.76 -3.38 -6.33
CA ARG A 171 7.13 -2.00 -6.02
C ARG A 171 8.45 -1.59 -6.68
N MET A 172 9.43 -2.48 -6.75
CA MET A 172 10.68 -2.23 -7.48
C MET A 172 10.43 -2.14 -8.99
N ALA A 173 9.66 -3.07 -9.56
CA ALA A 173 9.33 -3.08 -10.98
C ALA A 173 8.52 -1.84 -11.41
N LEU A 174 7.50 -1.46 -10.63
CA LEU A 174 6.65 -0.29 -10.90
C LEU A 174 7.42 1.03 -10.80
N ILE A 175 8.29 1.19 -9.79
CA ILE A 175 9.16 2.36 -9.69
C ILE A 175 10.11 2.41 -10.88
N MET A 176 10.76 1.29 -11.24
CA MET A 176 11.71 1.23 -12.36
C MET A 176 11.07 1.65 -13.69
N GLU A 177 9.92 1.07 -14.06
CA GLU A 177 9.26 1.39 -15.33
C GLU A 177 8.67 2.82 -15.33
N THR A 178 8.29 3.35 -14.17
CA THR A 178 7.86 4.75 -14.02
C THR A 178 9.04 5.73 -14.18
N THR A 179 10.18 5.49 -13.50
CA THR A 179 11.42 6.25 -13.69
C THR A 179 11.86 6.22 -15.14
N LYS A 180 11.84 5.04 -15.77
CA LYS A 180 12.18 4.87 -17.19
C LYS A 180 11.27 5.71 -18.08
N GLN A 181 9.97 5.77 -17.82
CA GLN A 181 9.07 6.66 -18.57
C GLN A 181 9.41 8.15 -18.38
N ILE A 182 9.74 8.60 -17.17
CA ILE A 182 10.12 10.01 -16.92
C ILE A 182 11.39 10.39 -17.71
N VAL A 183 12.39 9.51 -17.70
CA VAL A 183 13.66 9.68 -18.43
C VAL A 183 13.53 9.40 -19.94
N SER A 184 12.39 8.86 -20.40
CA SER A 184 12.07 8.70 -21.83
C SER A 184 11.20 9.83 -22.39
N LYS A 185 10.87 10.85 -21.58
CA LYS A 185 10.25 12.09 -22.06
C LYS A 185 11.32 13.05 -22.58
N ASP A 186 10.93 13.97 -23.46
CA ASP A 186 11.73 15.15 -23.77
C ASP A 186 12.03 15.99 -22.51
N PRO A 187 13.11 16.80 -22.48
CA PRO A 187 13.47 17.63 -21.34
C PRO A 187 12.37 18.64 -20.98
N ILE A 188 11.89 18.58 -19.74
CA ILE A 188 10.85 19.46 -19.21
C ILE A 188 11.46 20.86 -18.94
N PRO A 189 10.89 21.97 -19.46
CA PRO A 189 11.40 23.30 -19.16
C PRO A 189 11.26 23.61 -17.66
N GLY A 190 12.34 24.13 -17.06
CA GLY A 190 12.42 24.38 -15.60
C GLY A 190 12.93 23.20 -14.77
N SER A 191 13.25 22.05 -15.38
CA SER A 191 13.90 20.92 -14.71
C SER A 191 15.30 21.22 -14.14
N ARG A 192 15.99 22.18 -14.77
CA ARG A 192 17.30 22.68 -14.33
C ARG A 192 17.12 23.80 -13.30
N VAL A 193 17.61 23.56 -12.10
CA VAL A 193 17.72 24.57 -11.03
C VAL A 193 19.01 25.38 -11.26
N ALA A 194 18.96 26.69 -11.04
CA ALA A 194 20.15 27.54 -11.09
C ALA A 194 21.11 27.23 -9.92
N ASP A 195 22.41 27.15 -10.21
CA ASP A 195 23.43 26.87 -9.20
C ASP A 195 23.83 28.13 -8.42
N GLU A 196 23.96 28.01 -7.10
CA GLU A 196 24.32 29.10 -6.18
C GLU A 196 25.75 29.65 -6.43
N PHE A 197 26.62 28.84 -7.05
CA PHE A 197 28.00 29.19 -7.36
C PHE A 197 28.24 29.50 -8.85
N GLU A 198 27.16 29.79 -9.59
CA GLU A 198 27.15 30.16 -11.02
C GLU A 198 27.83 29.13 -11.96
N ARG A 199 28.00 27.87 -11.51
CA ARG A 199 28.67 26.82 -12.30
C ARG A 199 27.77 26.36 -13.45
N GLN A 200 28.32 26.35 -14.66
CA GLN A 200 27.61 25.80 -15.81
C GLN A 200 27.57 24.26 -15.74
N PRO A 201 26.38 23.63 -15.85
CA PRO A 201 26.26 22.17 -15.86
C PRO A 201 26.77 21.58 -17.18
N PHE A 202 27.23 20.33 -17.14
CA PHE A 202 27.68 19.62 -18.35
C PHE A 202 26.49 19.27 -19.26
N GLU A 203 26.40 19.95 -20.42
CA GLU A 203 25.32 19.73 -21.37
C GLU A 203 25.54 18.47 -22.23
N HIS A 204 24.67 17.49 -22.07
CA HIS A 204 24.67 16.27 -22.89
C HIS A 204 23.24 15.77 -23.11
N PRO A 205 22.84 15.38 -24.33
CA PRO A 205 21.45 15.01 -24.65
C PRO A 205 20.93 13.83 -23.82
N GLN A 206 21.79 12.87 -23.46
CA GLN A 206 21.40 11.73 -22.61
C GLN A 206 21.21 12.11 -21.13
N LEU A 207 21.70 13.27 -20.68
CA LEU A 207 21.56 13.75 -19.31
C LEU A 207 20.35 14.70 -19.17
N ALA A 208 20.03 15.47 -20.20
CA ALA A 208 18.92 16.45 -20.17
C ALA A 208 17.54 15.83 -19.87
N ALA A 209 17.31 14.55 -20.19
CA ALA A 209 16.09 13.83 -19.83
C ALA A 209 16.13 13.21 -18.41
N ILE A 210 17.29 13.15 -17.76
CA ILE A 210 17.44 12.74 -16.35
C ILE A 210 17.01 13.89 -15.42
N ASP A 211 17.28 15.14 -15.81
CA ASP A 211 16.84 16.36 -15.09
C ASP A 211 15.32 16.37 -14.83
N ASN A 212 14.52 15.70 -15.67
CA ASN A 212 13.07 15.51 -15.49
C ASN A 212 12.69 14.91 -14.11
N LEU A 213 13.57 14.10 -13.51
CA LEU A 213 13.37 13.49 -12.18
C LEU A 213 13.40 14.52 -11.03
N THR A 214 13.89 15.74 -11.28
CA THR A 214 13.81 16.87 -10.34
C THR A 214 12.38 17.42 -10.25
N MET A 215 11.60 17.32 -11.33
CA MET A 215 10.24 17.86 -11.44
C MET A 215 9.15 16.80 -11.21
N GLU A 216 9.33 15.59 -11.75
CA GLU A 216 8.40 14.47 -11.60
C GLU A 216 9.06 13.29 -10.91
N GLY A 217 8.65 12.97 -9.69
CA GLY A 217 9.02 11.73 -9.02
C GLY A 217 8.13 10.56 -9.46
N PRO A 218 8.65 9.31 -9.45
CA PRO A 218 7.83 8.11 -9.65
C PRO A 218 6.64 7.97 -8.68
N ARG A 219 6.72 8.64 -7.52
CA ARG A 219 5.66 8.68 -6.48
C ARG A 219 4.51 9.61 -6.83
N ASP A 220 4.73 10.58 -7.73
CA ASP A 220 3.76 11.63 -8.05
C ASP A 220 2.94 11.21 -9.27
N ILE A 221 3.58 10.52 -10.22
CA ILE A 221 2.89 9.75 -11.25
C ILE A 221 2.07 8.63 -10.61
N VAL A 222 2.69 7.76 -9.80
CA VAL A 222 2.06 6.57 -9.22
C VAL A 222 1.90 6.70 -7.71
N GLY A 223 1.08 7.69 -7.33
CA GLY A 223 0.73 7.98 -5.94
C GLY A 223 -0.10 6.88 -5.29
N LYS A 224 -0.09 6.84 -3.94
CA LYS A 224 -0.87 5.86 -3.18
C LYS A 224 -2.37 6.00 -3.40
N GLU A 225 -2.85 7.22 -3.57
CA GLU A 225 -4.27 7.54 -3.81
C GLU A 225 -4.69 6.99 -5.17
N LYS A 226 -3.98 7.35 -6.25
CA LYS A 226 -4.23 6.83 -7.61
C LYS A 226 -4.18 5.29 -7.71
N LEU A 227 -3.28 4.63 -6.97
CA LEU A 227 -3.26 3.15 -6.89
C LEU A 227 -4.46 2.59 -6.11
N TYR A 228 -4.91 3.29 -5.06
CA TYR A 228 -6.09 2.89 -4.29
C TYR A 228 -7.37 3.08 -5.11
N ASP A 229 -7.49 4.17 -5.85
CA ASP A 229 -8.66 4.44 -6.71
C ASP A 229 -8.73 3.38 -7.83
N LEU A 230 -7.61 3.09 -8.50
CA LEU A 230 -7.48 1.96 -9.44
C LEU A 230 -7.88 0.61 -8.81
N ALA A 231 -7.62 0.39 -7.52
CA ALA A 231 -8.04 -0.82 -6.82
C ALA A 231 -9.56 -0.88 -6.59
N ILE A 232 -10.20 0.27 -6.34
CA ILE A 232 -11.65 0.38 -6.19
C ILE A 232 -12.34 0.15 -7.54
N ASP A 233 -11.89 0.80 -8.61
CA ASP A 233 -12.47 0.67 -9.97
C ASP A 233 -12.44 -0.77 -10.50
N VAL A 234 -11.39 -1.52 -10.16
CA VAL A 234 -11.22 -2.93 -10.53
C VAL A 234 -12.07 -3.88 -9.66
N GLY A 235 -12.61 -3.41 -8.53
CA GLY A 235 -13.36 -4.22 -7.56
C GLY A 235 -12.49 -5.04 -6.61
N LEU A 236 -11.23 -4.64 -6.40
CA LEU A 236 -10.26 -5.41 -5.62
C LEU A 236 -10.64 -5.52 -4.13
N ILE A 237 -11.42 -4.58 -3.61
CA ILE A 237 -11.88 -4.54 -2.20
C ILE A 237 -12.73 -5.75 -1.79
N ASP A 238 -13.57 -6.25 -2.69
CA ASP A 238 -14.47 -7.39 -2.43
C ASP A 238 -13.75 -8.74 -2.52
N VAL A 239 -12.57 -8.75 -3.13
CA VAL A 239 -11.81 -9.96 -3.47
C VAL A 239 -10.59 -10.15 -2.56
N VAL A 240 -9.98 -9.07 -2.07
CA VAL A 240 -8.81 -9.13 -1.17
C VAL A 240 -9.14 -9.81 0.15
N ARG A 241 -8.27 -10.74 0.54
CA ARG A 241 -8.40 -11.48 1.79
C ARG A 241 -7.58 -10.79 2.86
N TRP A 242 -8.27 -10.07 3.75
CA TRP A 242 -7.68 -9.30 4.85
C TRP A 242 -8.62 -9.28 6.06
N LYS A 243 -8.13 -8.77 7.19
CA LYS A 243 -8.96 -8.43 8.36
C LYS A 243 -8.77 -6.94 8.70
N PRO A 244 -9.82 -6.10 8.71
CA PRO A 244 -9.76 -4.71 9.16
C PRO A 244 -9.70 -4.61 10.69
N ARG A 245 -9.17 -3.49 11.21
CA ARG A 245 -9.17 -3.18 12.65
C ARG A 245 -10.54 -2.71 13.15
N LEU A 246 -11.26 -1.96 12.32
CA LEU A 246 -12.59 -1.40 12.59
C LEU A 246 -13.47 -1.60 11.34
N VAL A 247 -14.38 -2.56 11.40
CA VAL A 247 -15.23 -2.97 10.26
C VAL A 247 -16.06 -1.79 9.73
N ARG A 248 -16.58 -0.94 10.63
CA ARG A 248 -17.35 0.26 10.26
C ARG A 248 -16.49 1.46 9.80
N LYS A 249 -15.15 1.36 9.84
CA LYS A 249 -14.23 2.45 9.46
C LYS A 249 -12.98 1.89 8.74
N LEU A 250 -13.17 1.46 7.49
CA LEU A 250 -12.13 0.83 6.68
C LEU A 250 -10.95 1.77 6.37
N LYS A 251 -11.19 3.06 6.11
CA LYS A 251 -10.13 4.07 5.91
C LYS A 251 -9.15 4.11 7.11
N THR A 252 -9.66 4.24 8.34
CA THR A 252 -8.85 4.18 9.58
C THR A 252 -8.29 2.78 9.90
N SER A 253 -8.68 1.76 9.16
CA SER A 253 -8.15 0.39 9.26
C SER A 253 -6.99 0.12 8.29
N GLY A 254 -6.58 1.11 7.48
CA GLY A 254 -5.46 0.98 6.55
C GLY A 254 -5.83 0.32 5.21
N VAL A 255 -7.10 0.35 4.80
CA VAL A 255 -7.57 -0.26 3.53
C VAL A 255 -6.73 0.17 2.31
N GLU A 256 -6.32 1.44 2.25
CA GLU A 256 -5.44 2.01 1.22
C GLU A 256 -4.12 1.23 1.10
N VAL A 257 -3.45 0.97 2.23
CA VAL A 257 -2.18 0.23 2.28
C VAL A 257 -2.39 -1.22 1.85
N VAL A 258 -3.51 -1.83 2.23
CA VAL A 258 -3.86 -3.22 1.92
C VAL A 258 -4.11 -3.41 0.42
N LEU A 259 -4.93 -2.55 -0.21
CA LEU A 259 -5.21 -2.62 -1.64
C LEU A 259 -3.97 -2.29 -2.49
N ASN A 260 -3.19 -1.27 -2.07
CA ASN A 260 -1.94 -0.94 -2.72
C ASN A 260 -0.92 -2.09 -2.64
N SER A 261 -0.82 -2.78 -1.50
CA SER A 261 0.00 -3.99 -1.37
C SER A 261 -0.47 -5.09 -2.32
N ALA A 262 -1.79 -5.28 -2.51
CA ALA A 262 -2.33 -6.28 -3.41
C ALA A 262 -2.05 -5.99 -4.90
N ILE A 263 -2.21 -4.75 -5.38
CA ILE A 263 -1.81 -4.39 -6.77
C ILE A 263 -0.31 -4.63 -6.98
N LEU A 264 0.53 -4.16 -6.05
CA LEU A 264 1.97 -4.36 -6.11
C LEU A 264 2.33 -5.85 -6.10
N ALA A 265 1.62 -6.68 -5.32
CA ALA A 265 1.85 -8.11 -5.29
C ALA A 265 1.46 -8.82 -6.59
N ILE A 266 0.40 -8.36 -7.28
CA ILE A 266 0.03 -8.87 -8.60
C ILE A 266 1.12 -8.56 -9.63
N ILE A 267 1.63 -7.32 -9.64
CA ILE A 267 2.76 -6.93 -10.50
C ILE A 267 4.00 -7.78 -10.19
N GLY A 268 4.31 -7.99 -8.90
CA GLY A 268 5.43 -8.84 -8.48
C GLY A 268 5.27 -10.30 -8.88
N ALA A 269 4.07 -10.86 -8.79
CA ALA A 269 3.75 -12.21 -9.24
C ALA A 269 3.95 -12.37 -10.76
N VAL A 270 3.44 -11.44 -11.57
CA VAL A 270 3.67 -11.43 -13.03
C VAL A 270 5.16 -11.31 -13.34
N THR A 271 5.89 -10.44 -12.64
CA THR A 271 7.34 -10.22 -12.82
C THR A 271 8.16 -11.50 -12.56
N LEU A 272 7.78 -12.30 -11.55
CA LEU A 272 8.48 -13.54 -11.21
C LEU A 272 8.04 -14.73 -12.10
N GLN A 273 6.79 -14.75 -12.57
CA GLN A 273 6.24 -15.86 -13.36
C GLN A 273 6.57 -15.74 -14.86
N HIS A 274 6.59 -14.52 -15.41
CA HIS A 274 6.76 -14.24 -16.86
C HIS A 274 7.96 -13.34 -17.18
N GLY A 275 8.75 -12.97 -16.17
CA GLY A 275 9.89 -12.09 -16.33
C GLY A 275 9.54 -10.61 -16.49
N SER A 276 10.58 -9.79 -16.57
CA SER A 276 10.48 -8.32 -16.56
C SER A 276 9.85 -7.74 -17.83
N VAL A 277 10.01 -8.37 -19.00
CA VAL A 277 9.50 -7.84 -20.28
C VAL A 277 7.98 -7.80 -20.30
N VAL A 278 7.33 -8.92 -19.95
CA VAL A 278 5.86 -9.02 -19.87
C VAL A 278 5.32 -8.11 -18.76
N ALA A 279 5.98 -8.09 -17.60
CA ALA A 279 5.60 -7.20 -16.50
C ALA A 279 5.69 -5.71 -16.88
N ALA A 280 6.75 -5.28 -17.58
CA ALA A 280 6.91 -3.89 -18.04
C ALA A 280 5.84 -3.49 -19.06
N GLN A 281 5.39 -4.40 -19.92
CA GLN A 281 4.25 -4.15 -20.81
C GLN A 281 2.95 -3.99 -20.00
N VAL A 282 2.65 -4.92 -19.10
CA VAL A 282 1.46 -4.88 -18.21
C VAL A 282 1.44 -3.59 -17.36
N ILE A 283 2.57 -3.19 -16.78
CA ILE A 283 2.69 -1.94 -16.01
C ILE A 283 2.35 -0.73 -16.88
N ARG A 284 2.90 -0.63 -18.09
CA ARG A 284 2.63 0.49 -19.00
C ARG A 284 1.17 0.53 -19.45
N GLU A 285 0.62 -0.58 -19.93
CA GLU A 285 -0.72 -0.64 -20.52
C GLU A 285 -1.87 -0.64 -19.51
N ARG A 286 -1.68 -1.26 -18.33
CA ARG A 286 -2.79 -1.53 -17.39
C ARG A 286 -2.72 -0.73 -16.10
N ILE A 287 -1.54 -0.29 -15.68
CA ILE A 287 -1.35 0.54 -14.50
C ILE A 287 -1.17 2.00 -14.93
N LEU A 288 -0.07 2.33 -15.62
CA LEU A 288 0.27 3.70 -16.00
C LEU A 288 -0.74 4.30 -17.00
N GLY A 289 -1.33 3.47 -17.87
CA GLY A 289 -2.40 3.89 -18.78
C GLY A 289 -3.73 4.22 -18.09
N LYS A 290 -4.05 3.59 -16.95
CA LYS A 290 -5.25 3.92 -16.15
C LYS A 290 -5.01 5.04 -15.13
N VAL A 291 -3.80 5.11 -14.56
CA VAL A 291 -3.37 6.10 -13.55
C VAL A 291 -3.14 7.52 -14.13
N ARG A 292 -3.29 7.69 -15.45
CA ARG A 292 -3.19 8.97 -16.18
C ARG A 292 -4.46 9.36 -16.95
N ALA A 293 -5.50 8.53 -16.91
CA ALA A 293 -6.80 8.82 -17.51
C ALA A 293 -7.69 9.58 -16.52
#